data_AF-A0A0R0FTF0-F1
#
_entry.id   AF-A0A0R0FTF0-F1
#
_cell.length_a   1.000
_cell.length_b   1.000
_cell.length_c   1.000
_cell.angle_alpha   90.00
_cell.angle_beta   90.00
_cell.angle_gamma   90.00
#
_symmetry.space_group_name_H-M   'P 1'
#
loop_
_entity.id
_entity.type
_entity.pdbx_description
1 polymer ?
#
loop_
_entity_poly.entity_id
_entity_poly.type
_entity_poly.pdbx_seq_one_letter_code
_entity_poly.pdbx_strand_id
1 'polypeptide(L)'
;MQHCNYMQNGNHQVNQITEATYTWSPPQQGYLKCNVDAAFYNNISNFGIGIYFKNDRGEFFCAKITLYNGFQSVIEAESRALRFHAPSQFFNYVPLLYS
;
A
#
# COMPACT_ATOMS: atom_id res chain seq x y z
N MET A 1 7.31 10.70 -23.51
CA MET A 1 7.93 9.97 -22.39
C MET A 1 8.11 10.95 -21.24
N GLN A 2 7.16 11.01 -20.31
CA GLN A 2 7.23 11.95 -19.19
C GLN A 2 7.89 11.25 -17.99
N HIS A 3 8.99 11.86 -17.56
CA HIS A 3 9.79 11.52 -16.39
C HIS A 3 8.92 11.27 -15.15
N CYS A 4 9.16 10.15 -14.46
CA CYS A 4 8.80 10.00 -13.06
C CYS A 4 9.59 11.04 -12.26
N ASN A 5 8.89 12.04 -11.72
CA ASN A 5 9.52 13.02 -10.84
C ASN A 5 9.90 12.33 -9.53
N TYR A 6 11.18 12.40 -9.18
CA TYR A 6 11.67 12.05 -7.85
C TYR A 6 10.90 12.87 -6.81
N MET A 7 10.44 12.18 -5.75
CA MET A 7 9.75 12.82 -4.63
C MET A 7 10.61 13.97 -4.09
N GLN A 8 10.03 15.16 -4.03
CA GLN A 8 10.70 16.32 -3.46
C GLN A 8 11.02 16.05 -1.99
N ASN A 9 12.30 16.13 -1.65
CA ASN A 9 12.77 16.09 -0.28
C ASN A 9 12.30 17.38 0.42
N GLY A 10 11.12 17.32 1.02
CA GLY A 10 10.58 18.41 1.81
C GLY A 10 11.46 18.61 3.04
N ASN A 11 12.16 19.74 3.11
CA ASN A 11 12.83 20.23 4.31
C ASN A 11 11.78 20.58 5.38
N HIS A 12 11.07 19.59 5.92
CA HIS A 12 10.34 19.75 7.16
C HIS A 12 11.37 19.65 8.30
N GLN A 13 11.48 20.72 9.07
CA GLN A 13 12.20 20.71 10.34
C GLN A 13 11.50 19.68 11.25
N VAL A 14 12.03 18.45 11.28
CA VAL A 14 11.59 17.42 12.20
C VAL A 14 11.97 17.90 13.60
N ASN A 15 10.99 18.40 14.35
CA ASN A 15 11.10 18.49 15.79
C ASN A 15 11.51 17.09 16.29
N GLN A 16 12.68 16.99 16.92
CA GLN A 16 13.20 15.77 17.52
C GLN A 16 12.30 15.32 18.68
N ILE A 17 11.12 14.83 18.36
CA ILE A 17 10.44 13.84 19.18
C ILE A 17 11.28 12.59 18.99
N THR A 18 11.73 11.98 20.08
CA THR A 18 12.46 10.71 20.07
C THR A 18 11.56 9.67 19.38
N GLU A 19 11.66 9.55 18.06
CA GLU A 19 10.93 8.55 17.29
C GLU A 19 11.49 7.21 17.74
N ALA A 20 10.73 6.49 18.57
CA ALA A 20 11.01 5.11 18.87
C ALA A 20 11.18 4.40 17.52
N THR A 21 12.40 3.95 17.22
CA THR A 21 12.73 3.32 15.95
C THR A 21 11.92 2.03 15.88
N TYR A 22 10.75 2.10 15.23
CA TYR A 22 9.85 0.98 15.11
C TYR A 22 10.39 0.07 14.02
N THR A 23 11.33 -0.79 14.41
CA THR A 23 11.93 -1.76 13.49
C THR A 23 10.86 -2.77 13.12
N TRP A 24 10.64 -2.97 11.83
CA TRP A 24 9.65 -3.94 11.37
C TRP A 24 10.02 -5.35 11.86
N SER A 25 9.07 -6.02 12.51
CA SER A 25 9.12 -7.46 12.78
C SER A 25 8.07 -8.19 11.94
N PRO A 26 8.30 -9.47 11.59
CA PRO A 26 7.25 -10.31 11.01
C PRO A 26 6.01 -10.33 11.91
N PRO A 27 4.80 -10.40 11.32
CA PRO A 27 3.58 -10.50 12.11
C PRO A 27 3.51 -11.88 12.80
N GLN A 28 2.61 -12.01 13.77
CA GLN A 28 2.37 -13.30 14.43
C GLN A 28 1.90 -14.35 13.40
N GLN A 29 2.17 -15.62 13.69
CA GLN A 29 1.71 -16.73 12.85
C GLN A 29 0.22 -16.62 12.52
N GLY A 30 -0.12 -16.81 11.24
CA GLY A 30 -1.50 -16.69 10.74
C GLY A 30 -1.94 -15.27 10.38
N TYR A 31 -1.11 -14.25 10.61
CA TYR A 31 -1.36 -12.88 10.18
C TYR A 31 -0.59 -12.54 8.90
N LEU A 32 -1.15 -11.63 8.11
CA LEU A 32 -0.49 -11.08 6.93
C LEU A 32 -0.02 -9.65 7.19
N LYS A 33 1.16 -9.31 6.67
CA LYS A 33 1.56 -7.92 6.47
C LYS A 33 0.92 -7.40 5.19
N CYS A 34 0.30 -6.24 5.27
CA CYS A 34 -0.17 -5.49 4.12
C CYS A 34 0.73 -4.28 3.88
N ASN A 35 1.22 -4.10 2.66
CA ASN A 35 1.81 -2.88 2.16
C ASN A 35 0.87 -2.27 1.13
N VAL A 36 0.57 -0.98 1.29
CA VAL A 36 -0.24 -0.20 0.36
C VAL A 36 0.63 0.92 -0.18
N ASP A 37 0.49 1.20 -1.47
CA ASP A 37 1.14 2.32 -2.13
C ASP A 37 0.17 2.98 -3.14
N ALA A 38 0.31 4.28 -3.34
CA ALA A 38 -0.51 5.05 -4.27
C ALA A 38 0.37 5.91 -5.18
N ALA A 39 0.22 5.73 -6.50
CA ALA A 39 0.94 6.48 -7.51
C ALA A 39 -0.02 7.43 -8.27
N PHE A 40 0.33 8.72 -8.31
CA PHE A 40 -0.43 9.76 -9.00
C PHE A 40 0.24 10.14 -10.31
N TYR A 41 -0.57 10.30 -11.36
CA TYR A 41 -0.10 10.78 -12.65
C TYR A 41 -0.51 12.26 -12.77
N ASN A 42 0.45 13.19 -12.78
CA ASN A 42 0.13 14.62 -12.76
C ASN A 42 -0.65 15.11 -14.00
N ASN A 43 -0.60 14.37 -15.10
CA ASN A 43 -1.05 14.83 -16.42
C ASN A 43 -2.33 14.16 -16.89
N ILE A 44 -2.83 13.20 -16.11
CA ILE A 44 -4.02 12.42 -16.38
C ILE A 44 -4.69 12.31 -15.02
N SER A 45 -5.94 12.75 -14.87
CA SER A 45 -6.67 12.72 -13.59
C SER A 45 -6.94 11.28 -13.15
N ASN A 46 -5.88 10.56 -12.80
CA ASN A 46 -5.82 9.14 -12.62
C ASN A 46 -4.77 8.82 -11.57
N PHE A 47 -5.06 7.81 -10.76
CA PHE A 47 -4.11 7.29 -9.80
C PHE A 47 -4.20 5.77 -9.76
N GLY A 48 -3.07 5.15 -9.51
CA GLY A 48 -2.96 3.72 -9.29
C GLY A 48 -2.81 3.45 -7.80
N ILE A 49 -3.50 2.43 -7.32
CA ILE A 49 -3.31 1.85 -6.00
C ILE A 49 -2.68 0.48 -6.16
N GLY A 50 -1.58 0.25 -5.46
CA GLY A 50 -0.99 -1.07 -5.26
C GLY A 50 -1.23 -1.56 -3.84
N ILE A 51 -1.66 -2.81 -3.68
CA ILE A 51 -1.69 -3.51 -2.40
C ILE A 51 -0.93 -4.82 -2.53
N TYR A 52 -0.14 -5.14 -1.51
CA TYR A 52 0.78 -6.26 -1.49
C TYR A 52 0.77 -6.92 -0.12
N PHE A 53 0.61 -8.24 -0.10
CA PHE A 53 0.55 -9.03 1.11
C PHE A 53 1.73 -9.98 1.25
N LYS A 54 2.26 -10.07 2.47
CA LYS A 54 3.23 -11.09 2.90
C LYS A 54 2.66 -11.89 4.06
N ASN A 55 2.98 -13.18 4.14
CA ASN A 55 2.67 -13.99 5.31
C ASN A 55 3.65 -13.73 6.48
N ASP A 56 3.45 -14.44 7.59
CA ASP A 56 4.27 -14.38 8.80
C ASP A 56 5.73 -14.81 8.58
N ARG A 57 6.02 -15.51 7.49
CA ARG A 57 7.40 -15.87 7.08
C ARG A 57 8.04 -14.82 6.17
N GLY A 58 7.32 -13.74 5.86
CA GLY A 58 7.76 -12.70 4.93
C GLY A 58 7.65 -13.10 3.46
N GLU A 59 7.01 -14.23 3.16
CA GLU A 59 6.81 -14.76 1.82
C GLU A 59 5.64 -14.05 1.15
N PHE A 60 5.70 -13.90 -0.18
CA PHE A 60 4.60 -13.33 -0.95
C PHE A 60 3.31 -14.14 -0.79
N PHE A 61 2.21 -13.45 -0.50
CA PHE A 61 0.88 -14.05 -0.42
C PHE A 61 0.04 -13.67 -1.63
N CYS A 62 -0.23 -12.38 -1.82
CA CYS A 62 -0.96 -11.87 -2.98
C CYS A 62 -0.70 -10.38 -3.22
N ALA A 63 -1.08 -9.88 -4.40
CA ALA A 63 -1.05 -8.46 -4.72
C ALA A 63 -2.19 -8.07 -5.65
N LYS A 64 -2.58 -6.80 -5.61
CA LYS A 64 -3.56 -6.20 -6.52
C LYS A 64 -3.11 -4.81 -6.91
N ILE A 65 -3.34 -4.47 -8.18
CA ILE A 65 -3.27 -3.10 -8.67
C ILE A 65 -4.66 -2.70 -9.15
N THR A 66 -5.10 -1.50 -8.78
CA THR A 66 -6.34 -0.91 -9.28
C THR A 66 -6.06 0.50 -9.78
N LEU A 67 -6.57 0.82 -10.96
CA LEU A 67 -6.53 2.16 -11.51
C LEU A 67 -7.87 2.85 -11.26
N TYR A 68 -7.81 4.12 -10.87
CA TYR A 68 -8.96 4.96 -10.64
C TYR A 68 -8.88 6.21 -11.50
N ASN A 69 -10.04 6.67 -11.94
CA ASN A 69 -10.23 7.99 -12.54
C ASN A 69 -10.61 8.98 -11.43
N GLY A 70 -10.14 10.21 -11.55
CA GLY A 70 -10.39 11.32 -10.65
C GLY A 70 -9.14 11.84 -9.93
N PHE A 71 -9.32 12.94 -9.21
CA PHE A 71 -8.32 13.50 -8.32
C PHE A 71 -8.65 13.10 -6.88
N GLN A 72 -7.71 12.43 -6.23
CA GLN A 72 -7.74 12.15 -4.80
C GLN A 72 -6.40 12.53 -4.18
N SER A 73 -6.37 12.81 -2.88
CA SER A 73 -5.08 12.95 -2.18
C SER A 73 -4.42 11.59 -2.02
N VAL A 74 -3.10 11.55 -1.80
CA VAL A 74 -2.35 10.31 -1.50
C VAL A 74 -2.99 9.54 -0.34
N ILE A 75 -3.28 10.25 0.74
CA ILE A 75 -3.90 9.68 1.95
C ILE A 75 -5.25 9.05 1.62
N GLU A 76 -6.08 9.72 0.81
CA GLU A 76 -7.40 9.20 0.44
C GLU A 76 -7.28 7.94 -0.44
N ALA A 77 -6.34 7.92 -1.40
CA ALA A 77 -6.09 6.74 -2.22
C ALA A 77 -5.64 5.55 -1.37
N GLU A 78 -4.66 5.73 -0.49
CA GLU A 78 -4.20 4.67 0.42
C GLU A 78 -5.33 4.16 1.33
N SER A 79 -6.16 5.07 1.85
CA SER A 79 -7.33 4.72 2.68
C SER A 79 -8.33 3.83 1.93
N ARG A 80 -8.61 4.16 0.66
CA ARG A 80 -9.49 3.36 -0.19
C ARG A 80 -8.92 2.00 -0.52
N ALA A 81 -7.61 1.91 -0.72
CA ALA A 81 -6.91 0.64 -0.92
C ALA A 81 -7.19 -0.33 0.23
N LEU A 82 -6.99 0.13 1.47
CA LEU A 82 -7.24 -0.66 2.66
C LEU A 82 -8.72 -1.03 2.79
N ARG A 83 -9.63 -0.06 2.58
CA ARG A 83 -11.07 -0.27 2.76
C ARG A 83 -11.66 -1.28 1.76
N PHE A 84 -11.28 -1.19 0.49
CA PHE A 84 -11.96 -1.91 -0.59
C PHE A 84 -11.14 -3.07 -1.18
N HIS A 85 -9.81 -2.99 -1.14
CA HIS A 85 -8.96 -4.00 -1.79
C HIS A 85 -8.41 -5.02 -0.81
N ALA A 86 -8.12 -4.65 0.44
CA ALA A 86 -7.65 -5.64 1.39
C ALA A 86 -8.69 -6.76 1.62
N PRO A 87 -9.97 -6.46 1.94
CA PRO A 87 -10.96 -7.51 2.20
C PRO A 87 -11.25 -8.38 0.97
N SER A 88 -11.32 -7.77 -0.23
CA SER A 88 -11.61 -8.51 -1.46
C SER A 88 -10.51 -9.50 -1.83
N GLN A 89 -9.25 -9.25 -1.46
CA GLN A 89 -8.18 -10.22 -1.63
C GLN A 89 -8.31 -11.41 -0.66
N PHE A 90 -8.70 -11.18 0.59
CA PHE A 90 -8.96 -12.27 1.53
C PHE A 90 -10.11 -13.17 1.06
N PHE A 91 -11.23 -12.60 0.65
CA PHE A 91 -12.38 -13.41 0.20
C PHE A 91 -12.11 -14.19 -1.10
N ASN A 92 -11.22 -13.72 -1.97
CA ASN A 92 -10.87 -14.43 -3.20
C ASN A 92 -9.76 -15.49 -3.02
N TYR A 93 -8.91 -15.37 -1.99
CA TYR A 93 -7.85 -16.34 -1.71
C TYR A 93 -8.28 -17.44 -0.72
N VAL A 94 -9.23 -17.18 0.19
CA VAL A 94 -9.77 -18.21 1.09
C VAL A 94 -10.32 -19.45 0.36
N PRO A 95 -11.01 -19.35 -0.80
CA PRO A 95 -11.45 -20.52 -1.55
C PRO A 95 -10.31 -21.40 -2.11
N LEU A 96 -9.12 -20.84 -2.36
CA LEU A 96 -8.00 -21.57 -2.97
C LEU A 96 -7.09 -22.29 -1.96
N LEU A 97 -7.26 -22.04 -0.66
CA LEU A 97 -6.46 -22.66 0.40
C LEU A 97 -7.16 -23.85 1.08
N TYR A 98 -8.41 -24.14 0.71
CA TYR A 98 -9.22 -25.23 1.28
C TYR A 98 -9.74 -26.23 0.23
N SER A 99 -9.14 -26.28 -0.96
CA SER A 99 -9.45 -27.26 -2.02
C SER A 99 -8.41 -28.37 -2.12
#